data_AF-A0A536E863-F1
#
_entry.id   AF-A0A536E863-F1
#
_cell.length_a   1.000
_cell.length_b   1.000
_cell.length_c   1.000
_cell.angle_alpha   90.00
_cell.angle_beta   90.00
_cell.angle_gamma   90.00
#
_symmetry.space_group_name_H-M   'P 1'
#
loop_
_entity.id
_entity.type
_entity.pdbx_description
1 polymer ?
#
loop_
_entity_poly.entity_id
_entity_poly.type
_entity_poly.pdbx_seq_one_letter_code
_entity_poly.pdbx_strand_id
1 'polypeptide(L)'
;MIAVFAAMEIEVKACLTWTSNIRQTELQGFPVYETEGAVICQTGIGIRARDASEATLACYEPAVALSVGVAGGLSPKLRAGELVICERVDHESHRHSGFDAIVLSHAGLVEAAVAAALGMRLSVSTGSSITVDELASGADEKSAHHAWKGHDIVEMESFWVGEAAAKRGLPF
;
A
#
# COMPACT_ATOMS: atom_id res chain seq x y z
N MET A 1 12.67 -11.12 6.75
CA MET A 1 11.20 -11.27 6.80
C MET A 1 10.58 -10.03 6.19
N ILE A 2 9.54 -10.16 5.36
CA ILE A 2 8.80 -9.06 4.73
C ILE A 2 7.47 -8.88 5.46
N ALA A 3 7.07 -7.65 5.78
CA ALA A 3 5.70 -7.37 6.22
C ALA A 3 4.86 -6.89 5.04
N VAL A 4 3.68 -7.49 4.85
CA VAL A 4 2.73 -7.13 3.81
C VAL A 4 1.44 -6.66 4.47
N PHE A 5 0.92 -5.52 4.04
CA PHE A 5 -0.29 -4.91 4.55
C PHE A 5 -1.35 -4.89 3.46
N ALA A 6 -2.51 -5.45 3.76
CA ALA A 6 -3.66 -5.52 2.87
C ALA A 6 -4.94 -5.17 3.65
N ALA A 7 -5.84 -4.39 3.05
CA ALA A 7 -7.01 -3.87 3.74
C ALA A 7 -8.10 -4.93 3.94
N MET A 8 -8.36 -5.70 2.88
CA MET A 8 -9.51 -6.58 2.77
C MET A 8 -9.11 -8.06 2.79
N GLU A 9 -10.03 -8.91 3.27
CA GLU A 9 -9.82 -10.37 3.31
C GLU A 9 -9.47 -10.96 1.94
N ILE A 10 -10.05 -10.44 0.85
CA ILE A 10 -9.76 -10.90 -0.51
C ILE A 10 -8.32 -10.62 -0.94
N GLU A 11 -7.76 -9.47 -0.54
CA GLU A 11 -6.37 -9.08 -0.83
C GLU A 11 -5.39 -9.92 -0.01
N VAL A 12 -5.71 -10.15 1.27
CA VAL A 12 -4.97 -11.07 2.14
C VAL A 12 -4.93 -12.48 1.55
N LYS A 13 -6.09 -13.01 1.12
CA LYS A 13 -6.17 -14.34 0.48
C LYS A 13 -5.30 -14.41 -0.77
N ALA A 14 -5.26 -13.37 -1.59
CA ALA A 14 -4.40 -13.31 -2.77
C ALA A 14 -2.91 -13.41 -2.39
N CYS A 15 -2.50 -12.74 -1.30
CA CYS A 15 -1.13 -12.76 -0.79
C CYS A 15 -0.69 -14.13 -0.22
N LEU A 16 -1.63 -15.02 0.08
CA LEU A 16 -1.36 -16.32 0.70
C LEU A 16 -1.36 -17.49 -0.29
N THR A 17 -1.68 -17.24 -1.56
CA THR A 17 -1.86 -18.30 -2.58
C THR A 17 -0.61 -19.14 -2.89
N TRP A 18 0.58 -18.65 -2.55
CA TRP A 18 1.85 -19.30 -2.85
C TRP A 18 2.32 -20.29 -1.77
N THR A 19 1.66 -20.34 -0.60
CA THR A 19 2.06 -21.17 0.53
C THR A 19 0.86 -21.85 1.19
N SER A 20 1.08 -23.05 1.71
CA SER A 20 0.09 -23.79 2.51
C SER A 20 0.43 -23.81 4.00
N ASN A 21 1.62 -23.38 4.40
CA ASN A 21 2.05 -23.35 5.79
C ASN A 21 1.82 -21.95 6.38
N ILE A 22 0.60 -21.74 6.88
CA ILE A 22 0.13 -20.45 7.38
C ILE A 22 -0.26 -20.60 8.83
N ARG A 23 0.34 -19.79 9.70
CA ARG A 23 -0.11 -19.64 11.08
C ARG A 23 -0.90 -18.34 11.21
N GLN A 24 -2.18 -18.44 11.53
CA GLN A 24 -3.00 -17.27 11.80
C GLN A 24 -2.95 -16.91 13.28
N THR A 25 -2.74 -15.63 13.56
CA THR A 25 -2.74 -15.03 14.89
C THR A 25 -3.54 -13.71 14.85
N GLU A 26 -3.64 -13.04 15.98
CA GLU A 26 -4.22 -11.71 16.09
C GLU A 26 -3.23 -10.81 16.83
N LEU A 27 -3.05 -9.60 16.31
CA LEU A 27 -2.21 -8.58 16.93
C LEU A 27 -3.06 -7.32 17.14
N GLN A 28 -3.37 -7.02 18.40
CA GLN A 28 -4.17 -5.85 18.79
C GLN A 28 -5.51 -5.72 18.02
N GLY A 29 -6.20 -6.84 17.80
CA GLY A 29 -7.47 -6.85 17.05
C GLY A 29 -7.32 -6.91 15.52
N PHE A 30 -6.11 -7.00 14.99
CA PHE A 30 -5.84 -7.18 13.55
C PHE A 30 -5.45 -8.62 13.25
N PRO A 31 -6.12 -9.29 12.29
CA PRO A 31 -5.69 -10.60 11.81
C PRO A 31 -4.28 -10.54 11.21
N VAL A 32 -3.41 -11.46 11.64
CA VAL A 32 -2.05 -11.60 11.13
C VAL A 32 -1.82 -13.04 10.67
N TYR A 33 -1.14 -13.18 9.53
CA TYR A 33 -0.84 -14.47 8.91
C TYR A 33 0.67 -14.60 8.75
N GLU A 34 1.26 -15.50 9.51
CA GLU A 34 2.69 -15.79 9.48
C GLU A 34 2.98 -16.94 8.50
N THR A 35 3.99 -16.73 7.66
CA THR A 35 4.46 -17.69 6.66
C THR A 35 6.00 -17.77 6.72
N GLU A 36 6.59 -18.67 5.94
CA GLU A 36 8.06 -18.70 5.80
C GLU A 36 8.55 -17.43 5.09
N GLY A 37 9.13 -16.51 5.85
CA GLY A 37 9.76 -15.31 5.31
C GLY A 37 8.86 -14.08 5.18
N ALA A 38 7.55 -14.20 5.41
CA ALA A 38 6.63 -13.05 5.39
C ALA A 38 5.57 -13.09 6.49
N VAL A 39 5.13 -11.91 6.90
CA VAL A 39 3.97 -11.67 7.75
C VAL A 39 2.97 -10.81 6.99
N ILE A 40 1.71 -11.25 6.90
CA ILE A 40 0.64 -10.52 6.22
C ILE A 40 -0.32 -10.02 7.30
N CYS A 41 -0.52 -8.70 7.39
CA CYS A 41 -1.47 -8.09 8.31
C CYS A 41 -2.70 -7.59 7.54
N GLN A 42 -3.89 -7.99 8.00
CA GLN A 42 -5.14 -7.42 7.53
C GLN A 42 -5.43 -6.12 8.28
N THR A 43 -5.24 -4.98 7.63
CA THR A 43 -5.34 -3.67 8.28
C THR A 43 -6.78 -3.24 8.55
N GLY A 44 -7.72 -3.68 7.70
CA GLY A 44 -8.98 -2.99 7.52
C GLY A 44 -8.81 -1.70 6.71
N ILE A 45 -9.94 -1.08 6.38
CA ILE A 45 -10.01 0.07 5.45
C ILE A 45 -9.68 1.38 6.18
N GLY A 46 -8.98 2.28 5.48
CA GLY A 46 -8.72 3.66 5.89
C GLY A 46 -7.66 3.77 6.97
N ILE A 47 -7.88 4.75 7.86
CA ILE A 47 -7.01 5.12 9.00
C ILE A 47 -6.59 3.93 9.89
N ARG A 48 -7.33 2.82 9.87
CA ARG A 48 -6.98 1.59 10.61
C ARG A 48 -5.61 1.03 10.21
N ALA A 49 -5.17 1.28 8.97
CA ALA A 49 -3.84 0.89 8.50
C ALA A 49 -2.70 1.50 9.32
N ARG A 50 -2.92 2.66 9.94
CA ARG A 50 -1.92 3.27 10.84
C ARG A 50 -1.65 2.37 12.04
N ASP A 51 -2.68 2.07 12.81
CA ASP A 51 -2.52 1.30 14.06
C ASP A 51 -2.09 -0.14 13.77
N ALA A 52 -2.61 -0.74 12.70
CA ALA A 52 -2.24 -2.08 12.24
C ALA A 52 -0.76 -2.18 11.82
N SER A 53 -0.27 -1.20 11.05
CA SER A 53 1.12 -1.17 10.60
C SER A 53 2.07 -0.85 11.74
N GLU A 54 1.75 0.13 12.60
CA GLU A 54 2.59 0.45 13.77
C GLU A 54 2.75 -0.76 14.70
N ALA A 55 1.66 -1.49 14.98
CA ALA A 55 1.69 -2.70 15.81
C ALA A 55 2.50 -3.83 15.14
N THR A 56 2.23 -4.13 13.87
CA THR A 56 2.89 -5.23 13.15
C THR A 56 4.39 -4.98 13.01
N LEU A 57 4.78 -3.77 12.62
CA LEU A 57 6.19 -3.39 12.49
C LEU A 57 6.90 -3.40 13.86
N ALA A 58 6.20 -3.13 14.96
CA ALA A 58 6.74 -3.25 16.32
C ALA A 58 6.97 -4.70 16.74
N CYS A 59 6.02 -5.58 16.40
CA CYS A 59 6.02 -6.95 16.88
C CYS A 59 6.99 -7.85 16.10
N TYR A 60 7.09 -7.65 14.79
CA TYR A 60 7.82 -8.57 13.90
C TYR A 60 9.17 -8.05 13.41
N GLU A 61 9.46 -6.75 13.58
CA GLU A 61 10.71 -6.11 13.13
C GLU A 61 11.16 -6.57 11.72
N PRO A 62 10.29 -6.43 10.70
CA PRO A 62 10.60 -6.93 9.36
C PRO A 62 11.75 -6.13 8.73
N ALA A 63 12.35 -6.69 7.69
CA ALA A 63 13.39 -6.01 6.93
C ALA A 63 12.83 -4.92 6.02
N VAL A 64 11.59 -5.10 5.53
CA VAL A 64 10.88 -4.19 4.63
C VAL A 64 9.36 -4.30 4.85
N ALA A 65 8.62 -3.26 4.50
CA ALA A 65 7.16 -3.21 4.51
C ALA A 65 6.63 -3.07 3.07
N LEU A 66 5.49 -3.68 2.76
CA LEU A 66 4.80 -3.53 1.49
C LEU A 66 3.32 -3.25 1.76
N SER A 67 2.74 -2.25 1.10
CA SER A 67 1.28 -2.08 1.03
C SER A 67 0.79 -2.60 -0.32
N VAL A 68 -0.23 -3.46 -0.29
CA VAL A 68 -0.81 -4.07 -1.48
C VAL A 68 -2.32 -4.02 -1.39
N GLY A 69 -2.98 -3.74 -2.51
CA GLY A 69 -4.43 -3.69 -2.57
C GLY A 69 -4.94 -3.25 -3.93
N VAL A 70 -6.25 -3.00 -3.98
CA VAL A 70 -6.91 -2.41 -5.14
C VAL A 70 -7.03 -0.90 -4.99
N ALA A 71 -6.96 -0.19 -6.11
CA ALA A 71 -7.06 1.27 -6.13
C ALA A 71 -7.96 1.76 -7.27
N GLY A 72 -8.48 2.97 -7.12
CA GLY A 72 -9.19 3.68 -8.18
C GLY A 72 -8.21 4.32 -9.15
N GLY A 73 -8.40 4.13 -10.45
CA GLY A 73 -7.62 4.85 -11.47
C GLY A 73 -8.01 6.33 -11.53
N LEU A 74 -7.00 7.20 -11.52
CA LEU A 74 -7.13 8.65 -11.72
C LEU A 74 -6.56 9.08 -13.08
N SER A 75 -5.44 8.48 -13.48
CA SER A 75 -4.81 8.79 -14.77
C SER A 75 -5.64 8.22 -15.93
N PRO A 76 -5.95 9.02 -16.96
CA PRO A 76 -6.72 8.55 -18.12
C PRO A 76 -5.97 7.52 -18.98
N LYS A 77 -4.68 7.29 -18.69
CA LYS A 77 -3.86 6.28 -19.36
C LYS A 77 -4.04 4.88 -18.76
N LEU A 78 -4.50 4.79 -17.52
CA LEU A 78 -4.65 3.52 -16.82
C LEU A 78 -5.89 2.76 -17.28
N ARG A 79 -5.77 1.43 -17.27
CA ARG A 79 -6.89 0.52 -17.49
C ARG A 79 -7.12 -0.34 -16.25
N ALA A 80 -8.36 -0.79 -16.08
CA ALA A 80 -8.69 -1.74 -15.03
C ALA A 80 -7.84 -3.02 -15.16
N GLY A 81 -7.25 -3.46 -14.05
CA GLY A 81 -6.36 -4.63 -13.98
C GLY A 81 -4.88 -4.33 -14.25
N GLU A 82 -4.51 -3.07 -14.51
CA GLU A 82 -3.11 -2.66 -14.60
C GLU A 82 -2.49 -2.51 -13.20
N LEU A 83 -1.26 -3.01 -13.03
CA LEU A 83 -0.50 -2.88 -11.79
C LEU A 83 0.27 -1.57 -11.78
N VAL A 84 0.08 -0.77 -10.74
CA VAL A 84 0.84 0.47 -10.54
C VAL A 84 1.76 0.29 -9.34
N ILE A 85 3.07 0.39 -9.56
CA ILE A 85 4.07 0.45 -8.49
C ILE A 85 4.29 1.91 -8.12
N CYS A 86 3.85 2.29 -6.93
CA CYS A 86 3.94 3.69 -6.50
C CYS A 86 5.35 4.02 -6.03
N GLU A 87 5.96 5.05 -6.62
CA GLU A 87 7.23 5.63 -6.17
C GLU A 87 7.01 6.64 -5.05
N ARG A 88 5.79 7.19 -4.98
CA ARG A 88 5.38 8.25 -4.08
C ARG A 88 3.93 8.04 -3.65
N VAL A 89 3.67 8.27 -2.37
CA VAL A 89 2.34 8.27 -1.77
C VAL A 89 2.15 9.59 -1.01
N ASP A 90 1.14 10.35 -1.39
CA ASP A 90 0.67 11.54 -0.66
C ASP A 90 -0.62 11.22 0.10
N HIS A 91 -0.97 12.03 1.10
CA HIS A 91 -2.26 11.95 1.78
C HIS A 91 -3.06 13.24 1.58
N GLU A 92 -4.36 13.14 1.32
CA GLU A 92 -5.20 14.27 0.92
C GLU A 92 -5.26 15.41 1.94
N SER A 93 -5.18 15.08 3.23
CA SER A 93 -5.18 16.06 4.32
C SER A 93 -4.03 17.07 4.21
N HIS A 94 -2.96 16.72 3.50
CA HIS A 94 -1.80 17.59 3.28
C HIS A 94 -1.96 18.53 2.09
N ARG A 95 -3.04 18.41 1.31
CA ARG A 95 -3.31 19.28 0.15
C ARG A 95 -3.35 20.76 0.48
N HIS A 96 -3.80 21.10 1.69
CA HIS A 96 -3.98 22.49 2.13
C HIS A 96 -3.10 22.86 3.33
N SER A 97 -2.25 21.94 3.79
CA SER A 97 -1.47 22.13 5.03
C SER A 97 -0.23 23.01 4.81
N GLY A 98 0.18 23.24 3.55
CA GLY A 98 1.46 23.88 3.22
C GLY A 98 2.68 23.01 3.54
N PHE A 99 2.47 21.80 4.04
CA PHE A 99 3.50 20.80 4.33
C PHE A 99 3.26 19.56 3.48
N ASP A 100 4.22 19.25 2.63
CA ASP A 100 4.26 18.02 1.85
C ASP A 100 4.66 16.85 2.76
N ALA A 101 3.68 16.25 3.45
CA ALA A 101 3.90 14.92 4.02
C ALA A 101 3.78 13.92 2.86
N ILE A 102 4.94 13.39 2.49
CA ILE A 102 5.11 12.47 1.37
C ILE A 102 5.82 11.24 1.92
N VAL A 103 5.32 10.06 1.55
CA VAL A 103 6.08 8.82 1.65
C VAL A 103 6.71 8.54 0.29
N LEU A 104 8.02 8.30 0.29
CA LEU A 104 8.75 7.83 -0.88
C LEU A 104 9.05 6.34 -0.72
N SER A 105 8.74 5.57 -1.75
CA SER A 105 9.12 4.16 -1.78
C SER A 105 10.61 4.01 -2.02
N HIS A 106 11.20 2.97 -1.43
CA HIS A 106 12.62 2.68 -1.60
C HIS A 106 12.91 2.25 -3.04
N ALA A 107 13.85 2.92 -3.72
CA ALA A 107 14.14 2.69 -5.14
C ALA A 107 14.42 1.21 -5.48
N GLY A 108 15.21 0.52 -4.64
CA GLY A 108 15.47 -0.91 -4.83
C GLY A 108 14.24 -1.82 -4.70
N LEU A 109 13.21 -1.41 -3.95
CA LEU A 109 11.94 -2.15 -3.88
C LEU A 109 11.08 -1.90 -5.11
N VAL A 110 11.04 -0.65 -5.59
CA VAL A 110 10.38 -0.30 -6.87
C VAL A 110 10.99 -1.12 -8.01
N GLU A 111 12.32 -1.13 -8.13
CA GLU A 111 13.04 -1.92 -9.14
C GLU A 111 12.73 -3.41 -9.03
N ALA A 112 12.76 -3.97 -7.82
CA ALA A 112 12.45 -5.39 -7.59
C ALA A 112 10.99 -5.74 -7.95
N ALA A 113 10.03 -4.89 -7.58
CA ALA A 113 8.61 -5.10 -7.88
C ALA A 113 8.33 -5.02 -9.38
N VAL A 114 8.92 -4.05 -10.08
CA VAL A 114 8.81 -3.93 -11.54
C VAL A 114 9.43 -5.14 -12.22
N ALA A 115 10.64 -5.56 -11.81
CA ALA A 115 11.29 -6.74 -12.38
C ALA A 115 10.46 -8.02 -12.16
N ALA A 116 9.89 -8.20 -10.97
CA ALA A 116 9.00 -9.33 -10.67
C ALA A 116 7.75 -9.32 -11.56
N ALA A 117 7.08 -8.18 -11.68
CA ALA A 117 5.89 -8.03 -12.51
C ALA A 117 6.16 -8.31 -13.99
N LEU A 118 7.28 -7.81 -14.53
CA LEU A 118 7.71 -8.08 -15.90
C LEU A 118 8.05 -9.56 -16.10
N GLY A 119 8.71 -10.20 -15.14
CA GLY A 119 8.99 -11.64 -15.15
C GLY A 119 7.72 -12.49 -15.19
N MET A 120 6.63 -12.01 -14.57
CA MET A 120 5.30 -12.61 -14.60
C MET A 120 4.46 -12.20 -15.82
N ARG A 121 4.99 -11.34 -16.70
CA ARG A 121 4.30 -10.78 -17.88
C ARG A 121 3.03 -10.00 -17.52
N LEU A 122 3.02 -9.34 -16.37
CA LEU A 122 1.94 -8.44 -15.97
C LEU A 122 2.09 -7.08 -16.68
N SER A 123 0.96 -6.43 -16.95
CA SER A 123 0.97 -5.01 -17.35
C SER A 123 1.28 -4.17 -16.12
N VAL A 124 2.44 -3.52 -16.12
CA VAL A 124 2.94 -2.75 -14.98
C VAL A 124 3.44 -1.38 -15.41
N SER A 125 3.15 -0.37 -14.61
CA SER A 125 3.73 0.97 -14.69
C SER A 125 4.23 1.42 -13.33
N THR A 126 5.21 2.34 -13.29
CA THR A 126 5.47 3.13 -12.08
C THR A 126 4.58 4.36 -12.07
N GLY A 127 4.29 4.89 -10.88
CA GLY A 127 3.42 6.04 -10.73
C GLY A 127 3.36 6.57 -9.30
N SER A 128 2.30 7.28 -8.97
CA SER A 128 2.05 7.78 -7.62
C SER A 128 0.61 7.57 -7.17
N SER A 129 0.42 7.44 -5.86
CA SER A 129 -0.90 7.34 -5.25
C SER A 129 -1.21 8.54 -4.37
N ILE A 130 -2.49 8.72 -4.12
CA ILE A 130 -3.02 9.55 -3.05
C ILE A 130 -3.88 8.67 -2.14
N THR A 131 -3.61 8.76 -0.84
CA THR A 131 -4.44 8.20 0.23
C THR A 131 -5.51 9.20 0.63
N VAL A 132 -6.77 8.76 0.67
CA VAL A 132 -7.96 9.54 1.06
C VAL A 132 -8.64 8.93 2.29
N ASP A 133 -9.30 9.75 3.10
CA ASP A 133 -10.02 9.29 4.30
C ASP A 133 -11.40 8.70 3.96
N GLU A 134 -11.99 9.14 2.84
CA GLU A 134 -13.28 8.68 2.33
C GLU A 134 -13.16 8.19 0.88
N LEU A 135 -14.01 7.22 0.50
CA LEU A 135 -13.97 6.64 -0.84
C LEU A 135 -14.23 7.70 -1.92
N ALA A 136 -13.20 7.99 -2.72
CA ALA A 136 -13.33 8.82 -3.90
C ALA A 136 -14.18 8.12 -4.98
N SER A 137 -15.46 8.51 -5.09
CA SER A 137 -16.45 7.83 -5.93
C SER A 137 -16.90 8.67 -7.13
N GLY A 138 -16.80 10.01 -7.03
CA GLY A 138 -17.22 10.94 -8.07
C GLY A 138 -16.15 11.21 -9.13
N ALA A 139 -16.58 11.45 -10.37
CA ALA A 139 -15.66 11.83 -11.45
C ALA A 139 -14.96 13.18 -11.19
N ASP A 140 -15.68 14.16 -10.63
CA ASP A 140 -15.14 15.48 -10.32
C ASP A 140 -14.09 15.42 -9.22
N GLU A 141 -14.37 14.65 -8.17
CA GLU A 141 -13.46 14.39 -7.06
C GLU A 141 -12.17 13.70 -7.54
N LYS A 142 -12.29 12.63 -8.32
CA LYS A 142 -11.14 11.96 -8.95
C LYS A 142 -10.34 12.89 -9.84
N SER A 143 -11.03 13.72 -10.63
CA SER A 143 -10.38 14.73 -11.47
C SER A 143 -9.63 15.76 -10.63
N ALA A 144 -10.18 16.18 -9.49
CA ALA A 144 -9.55 17.11 -8.57
C ALA A 144 -8.32 16.50 -7.88
N HIS A 145 -8.34 15.21 -7.54
CA HIS A 145 -7.17 14.49 -7.02
C HIS A 145 -6.07 14.35 -8.07
N HIS A 146 -6.43 13.97 -9.31
CA HIS A 146 -5.46 13.91 -10.41
C HIS A 146 -4.82 15.28 -10.68
N ALA A 147 -5.63 16.35 -10.71
CA ALA A 147 -5.15 17.71 -10.99
C ALA A 147 -4.21 18.29 -9.91
N TRP A 148 -4.19 17.74 -8.70
CA TRP A 148 -3.38 18.28 -7.61
C TRP A 148 -1.87 18.08 -7.83
N LYS A 149 -1.42 16.84 -8.02
CA LYS A 149 -0.01 16.51 -8.26
C LYS A 149 0.18 15.41 -9.31
N GLY A 150 -0.80 15.21 -10.19
CA GLY A 150 -0.75 14.20 -11.24
C GLY A 150 -0.83 12.76 -10.73
N HIS A 151 -1.50 12.51 -9.59
CA HIS A 151 -1.62 11.18 -9.02
C HIS A 151 -2.24 10.18 -10.02
N ASP A 152 -1.69 8.98 -10.08
CA ASP A 152 -2.13 7.94 -11.01
C ASP A 152 -3.29 7.13 -10.45
N ILE A 153 -3.26 6.87 -9.14
CA ILE A 153 -4.27 6.08 -8.43
C ILE A 153 -4.70 6.75 -7.12
N VAL A 154 -5.88 6.38 -6.63
CA VAL A 154 -6.44 6.76 -5.32
C VAL A 154 -6.81 5.52 -4.51
N GLU A 155 -6.45 5.52 -3.24
CA GLU A 155 -6.66 4.42 -2.27
C GLU A 155 -6.76 4.98 -0.84
N MET A 156 -6.80 4.15 0.20
CA MET A 156 -7.15 4.59 1.56
C MET A 156 -6.15 4.17 2.66
N GLU A 157 -5.03 3.51 2.33
CA GLU A 157 -4.17 2.87 3.34
C GLU A 157 -2.66 3.15 3.22
N SER A 158 -2.14 3.29 2.01
CA SER A 158 -0.70 3.19 1.69
C SER A 158 0.13 4.24 2.41
N PHE A 159 -0.39 5.47 2.55
CA PHE A 159 0.31 6.52 3.28
C PHE A 159 0.56 6.15 4.73
N TRP A 160 -0.43 5.55 5.40
CA TRP A 160 -0.34 5.18 6.81
C TRP A 160 0.71 4.08 7.04
N VAL A 161 0.76 3.09 6.16
CA VAL A 161 1.77 2.03 6.18
C VAL A 161 3.16 2.61 5.95
N GLY A 162 3.29 3.46 4.93
CA GLY A 162 4.51 4.13 4.56
C GLY A 162 5.06 5.04 5.67
N GLU A 163 4.19 5.79 6.33
CA GLU A 163 4.54 6.65 7.46
C GLU A 163 5.03 5.82 8.65
N ALA A 164 4.35 4.72 8.97
CA ALA A 164 4.76 3.80 10.05
C ALA A 164 6.14 3.16 9.77
N ALA A 165 6.42 2.79 8.52
CA ALA A 165 7.72 2.29 8.08
C ALA A 165 8.81 3.37 8.18
N ALA A 166 8.52 4.59 7.70
CA ALA A 166 9.44 5.72 7.75
C ALA A 166 9.83 6.12 9.19
N LYS A 167 8.87 6.14 10.12
CA LYS A 167 9.12 6.36 11.56
C LYS A 167 10.13 5.36 12.16
N ARG A 168 10.32 4.20 11.53
CA ARG A 168 11.23 3.12 11.94
C ARG A 168 12.49 3.01 11.08
N GLY A 169 12.63 3.86 10.06
CA GLY A 169 13.73 3.75 9.09
C GLY A 169 13.68 2.49 8.24
N LEU A 170 12.49 1.89 8.06
CA LEU A 170 12.30 0.68 7.26
C LEU A 170 12.01 1.05 5.79
N PRO A 171 12.61 0.34 4.82
CA PRO A 171 12.21 0.44 3.42
C PRO A 171 10.74 0.03 3.24
N PHE A 172 10.01 0.85 2.47
CA PHE A 172 8.63 0.66 2.05
C PHE A 172 8.53 0.70 0.53
#